data_AF-A0A2D6YBX1-F1
#
_entry.id   AF-A0A2D6YBX1-F1
#
_cell.length_a   1.000
_cell.length_b   1.000
_cell.length_c   1.000
_cell.angle_alpha   90.00
_cell.angle_beta   90.00
_cell.angle_gamma   90.00
#
_symmetry.space_group_name_H-M   'P 1'
#
loop_
_entity.id
_entity.type
_entity.pdbx_description
1 polymer ?
#
loop_
_entity_poly.entity_id
_entity_poly.type
_entity_poly.pdbx_seq_one_letter_code
_entity_poly.pdbx_strand_id
1 'polypeptide(L)'
;MSSCIDLYQCDPELIRSPEAVKRYIDEIVEVIDMKKYGPCHIENFGEDERVAGLSVVQLIETSCITGHFANQTNNAYIDIFSCKAFDPEVASEFSKAFFKADSFELKVNERR
;
A
#
# COMPACT_ATOMS: atom_id res chain seq x y z
N MET A 1 -5.27 -14.95 2.07
CA MET A 1 -6.17 -13.79 2.28
C MET A 1 -5.76 -12.66 1.35
N SER A 2 -6.72 -11.87 0.88
CA SER A 2 -6.43 -10.58 0.23
C SER A 2 -7.17 -9.46 0.94
N SER A 3 -6.46 -8.36 1.18
CA SER A 3 -6.99 -7.16 1.80
C SER A 3 -6.75 -5.97 0.86
N CYS A 4 -7.81 -5.25 0.52
CA CYS A 4 -7.78 -4.01 -0.23
C CYS A 4 -8.01 -2.86 0.76
N ILE A 5 -7.05 -1.96 0.88
CA ILE A 5 -7.04 -0.83 1.80
C ILE A 5 -7.04 0.44 0.95
N ASP A 6 -8.15 1.16 0.96
CA ASP A 6 -8.32 2.41 0.24
C ASP A 6 -8.22 3.56 1.24
N LEU A 7 -7.16 4.37 1.15
CA LEU A 7 -6.94 5.55 1.99
C LEU A 7 -7.40 6.81 1.26
N TYR A 8 -8.03 7.72 2.01
CA TYR A 8 -8.55 8.97 1.47
C TYR A 8 -7.92 10.20 2.15
N GLN A 9 -7.61 11.22 1.34
CA GLN A 9 -7.02 12.49 1.80
C GLN A 9 -5.70 12.30 2.57
N CYS A 10 -4.78 11.52 2.00
CA CYS A 10 -3.44 11.34 2.53
C CYS A 10 -2.60 12.63 2.47
N ASP A 11 -1.54 12.66 3.27
CA ASP A 11 -0.50 13.69 3.22
C ASP A 11 0.14 13.70 1.81
N PRO A 12 0.07 14.83 1.09
CA PRO A 12 0.51 14.90 -0.27
C PRO A 12 2.02 14.70 -0.44
N GLU A 13 2.83 15.05 0.57
CA GLU A 13 4.28 14.92 0.54
C GLU A 13 4.71 13.45 0.67
N LEU A 14 3.95 12.67 1.44
CA LEU A 14 4.25 11.25 1.68
C LEU A 14 3.91 10.37 0.48
N ILE A 15 2.71 10.52 -0.09
CA ILE A 15 2.26 9.66 -1.20
C ILE A 15 3.00 9.95 -2.52
N ARG A 16 3.68 11.10 -2.63
CA ARG A 16 4.47 11.52 -3.81
C ARG A 16 5.97 11.28 -3.64
N SER A 17 6.43 10.84 -2.47
CA SER A 17 7.85 10.53 -2.23
C SER A 17 8.11 9.03 -2.43
N PRO A 18 8.92 8.64 -3.44
CA PRO A 18 9.35 7.25 -3.61
C PRO A 18 10.05 6.71 -2.36
N GLU A 19 10.79 7.55 -1.64
CA GLU A 19 11.48 7.19 -0.41
C GLU A 19 10.48 6.90 0.71
N ALA A 20 9.45 7.73 0.88
CA ALA A 20 8.40 7.50 1.88
C ALA A 20 7.59 6.24 1.54
N VAL A 21 7.22 6.03 0.27
CA VAL A 21 6.52 4.81 -0.17
C VAL A 21 7.39 3.57 0.05
N LYS A 22 8.70 3.64 -0.22
CA LYS A 22 9.61 2.53 0.07
C LYS A 22 9.67 2.21 1.56
N ARG A 23 9.78 3.23 2.43
CA ARG A 23 9.75 3.04 3.89
C ARG A 23 8.43 2.44 4.34
N TYR A 24 7.31 2.91 3.81
CA TYR A 24 6.00 2.34 4.08
C TYR A 24 5.96 0.84 3.76
N ILE A 25 6.47 0.42 2.59
CA ILE A 25 6.52 -0.99 2.20
C ILE A 25 7.41 -1.80 3.15
N ASP A 26 8.54 -1.24 3.59
CA ASP A 26 9.42 -1.92 4.53
C ASP A 26 8.71 -2.13 5.88
N GLU A 27 8.03 -1.10 6.40
CA GLU A 27 7.35 -1.13 7.69
C GLU A 27 6.05 -1.97 7.65
N ILE A 28 5.22 -1.89 6.60
CA ILE A 28 4.00 -2.70 6.51
C ILE A 28 4.31 -4.20 6.43
N VAL A 29 5.43 -4.59 5.81
CA VAL A 29 5.87 -5.99 5.76
C VAL A 29 6.19 -6.51 7.17
N GLU A 30 6.78 -5.67 8.02
CA GLU A 30 7.01 -6.00 9.43
C GLU A 30 5.70 -6.09 10.22
N VAL A 31 4.76 -5.15 9.99
CA VAL A 31 3.43 -5.13 10.63
C VAL A 31 2.64 -6.41 10.35
N ILE A 32 2.68 -6.92 9.13
CA ILE A 32 1.98 -8.17 8.76
C ILE A 32 2.81 -9.44 9.04
N ASP A 33 3.97 -9.30 9.70
CA ASP A 33 4.91 -10.37 10.03
C ASP A 33 5.25 -11.25 8.80
N MET A 34 5.61 -10.59 7.69
CA MET A 34 6.04 -11.22 6.45
C MET A 34 7.50 -10.89 6.13
N LYS A 35 8.02 -11.53 5.08
CA LYS A 35 9.39 -11.28 4.59
C LYS A 35 9.34 -10.85 3.14
N LYS A 36 10.08 -9.78 2.82
CA LYS A 36 10.28 -9.33 1.45
C LYS A 36 11.04 -10.37 0.64
N TYR A 37 10.67 -10.48 -0.63
CA TYR A 37 11.40 -11.25 -1.63
C TYR A 37 11.82 -10.33 -2.77
N GLY A 38 13.14 -10.19 -2.99
CA GLY A 38 13.67 -9.32 -4.04
C GLY A 38 13.45 -7.82 -3.80
N PRO A 39 13.79 -6.98 -4.80
CA PRO A 39 13.68 -5.53 -4.70
C PRO A 39 12.21 -5.06 -4.73
N CYS A 40 11.97 -3.89 -4.10
CA CYS A 40 10.73 -3.14 -4.26
C CYS A 40 10.77 -2.40 -5.60
N HIS A 41 9.73 -2.56 -6.42
CA HIS A 41 9.58 -1.83 -7.68
C HIS A 41 8.65 -0.64 -7.44
N ILE A 42 9.16 0.57 -7.63
CA ILE A 42 8.38 1.81 -7.49
C ILE A 42 8.58 2.61 -8.78
N GLU A 43 7.48 2.92 -9.46
CA GLU A 43 7.50 3.70 -10.70
C GLU A 43 6.48 4.82 -10.60
N ASN A 44 6.85 6.01 -11.05
CA ASN A 44 5.92 7.12 -11.23
C ASN A 44 5.46 7.14 -12.68
N PHE A 45 4.18 6.87 -12.94
CA PHE A 45 3.65 6.85 -14.30
C PHE A 45 2.19 7.29 -14.37
N GLY A 46 1.74 7.58 -15.60
CA GLY A 46 0.42 8.11 -15.93
C GLY A 46 0.56 9.34 -16.81
N GLU A 47 0.29 9.20 -18.11
CA GLU A 47 0.40 10.30 -19.08
C GLU A 47 -0.68 11.38 -18.87
N ASP A 48 -1.83 11.00 -18.28
CA ASP A 48 -2.89 11.91 -17.84
C ASP A 48 -2.71 12.19 -16.34
N GLU A 49 -2.69 13.48 -15.97
CA GLU A 49 -2.58 13.94 -14.58
C GLU A 49 -3.63 13.32 -13.66
N ARG A 50 -4.78 12.88 -14.21
CA ARG A 50 -5.85 12.19 -13.46
C ARG A 50 -5.45 10.82 -12.92
N VAL A 51 -4.52 10.14 -13.58
CA VAL A 51 -4.04 8.80 -13.21
C VAL A 51 -2.57 8.78 -12.84
N ALA A 52 -1.90 9.94 -12.86
CA ALA A 52 -0.51 10.07 -12.48
C ALA A 52 -0.31 9.79 -10.98
N GLY A 53 0.69 8.99 -10.67
CA GLY A 53 0.98 8.58 -9.31
C GLY A 53 2.12 7.59 -9.20
N LEU A 54 2.60 7.40 -7.98
CA LEU A 54 3.50 6.29 -7.69
C LEU A 54 2.71 4.99 -7.72
N SER A 55 3.27 3.97 -8.35
CA SER A 55 2.79 2.61 -8.25
C SER A 55 3.89 1.72 -7.71
N VAL A 56 3.51 0.76 -6.87
CA VAL A 56 4.46 -0.11 -6.17
C VAL A 56 4.09 -1.57 -6.32
N VAL A 57 5.13 -2.40 -6.45
CA VAL A 57 5.04 -3.86 -6.35
C VAL A 57 6.18 -4.35 -5.46
N GLN A 58 5.84 -5.06 -4.40
CA GLN A 58 6.78 -5.77 -3.54
C GLN A 58 6.35 -7.24 -3.44
N LEU A 59 7.19 -8.16 -3.91
CA LEU A 59 6.99 -9.57 -3.62
C LEU A 59 7.33 -9.83 -2.15
N ILE A 60 6.53 -10.67 -1.50
CA ILE A 60 6.81 -11.21 -0.16
C ILE A 60 6.82 -12.73 -0.27
N GLU A 61 7.29 -13.46 0.73
CA GLU A 61 7.37 -14.93 0.67
C GLU A 61 6.03 -15.54 0.19
N THR A 62 6.05 -16.14 -1.00
CA THR A 62 4.91 -16.78 -1.70
C THR A 62 3.73 -15.88 -2.10
N SER A 63 3.87 -14.55 -2.09
CA SER A 63 2.76 -13.63 -2.40
C SER A 63 3.23 -12.18 -2.69
N CYS A 64 2.39 -11.15 -2.59
CA CYS A 64 2.76 -9.78 -2.95
C CYS A 64 1.95 -8.67 -2.25
N ILE A 65 2.56 -7.49 -2.17
CA ILE A 65 1.94 -6.21 -1.84
C ILE A 65 2.00 -5.33 -3.09
N THR A 66 0.89 -4.71 -3.46
CA THR A 66 0.84 -3.73 -4.54
C THR A 66 0.15 -2.45 -4.07
N GLY A 67 0.38 -1.35 -4.76
CA GLY A 67 -0.39 -0.15 -4.50
C GLY A 67 -0.22 0.94 -5.54
N HIS A 68 -1.15 1.89 -5.52
CA HIS A 68 -1.15 3.08 -6.35
C HIS A 68 -1.49 4.32 -5.52
N PHE A 69 -0.69 5.37 -5.67
CA PHE A 69 -0.73 6.60 -4.90
C PHE A 69 -1.11 7.76 -5.83
N ALA A 70 -2.40 8.11 -5.85
CA ALA A 70 -2.97 9.02 -6.84
C ALA A 70 -2.72 10.49 -6.49
N ASN A 71 -1.98 11.19 -7.36
CA ASN A 71 -1.60 12.58 -7.13
C ASN A 71 -2.80 13.53 -7.14
N GLN A 72 -3.81 13.30 -7.96
CA GLN A 72 -4.91 14.26 -8.11
C GLN A 72 -5.81 14.30 -6.86
N THR A 73 -6.10 13.15 -6.28
CA THR A 73 -7.10 13.02 -5.21
C THR A 73 -6.49 12.95 -3.81
N ASN A 74 -5.18 12.77 -3.72
CA ASN A 74 -4.48 12.38 -2.49
C ASN A 74 -4.99 11.06 -1.90
N ASN A 75 -5.36 10.10 -2.74
CA ASN A 75 -5.76 8.77 -2.27
C ASN A 75 -4.63 7.76 -2.50
N ALA A 76 -4.62 6.71 -1.68
CA ALA A 76 -3.73 5.57 -1.87
C ALA A 76 -4.55 4.28 -1.85
N TYR A 77 -4.34 3.42 -2.83
CA TYR A 77 -5.01 2.13 -2.97
C TYR A 77 -3.96 1.05 -2.77
N ILE A 78 -4.08 0.25 -1.73
CA ILE A 78 -3.08 -0.74 -1.32
C ILE A 78 -3.73 -2.12 -1.28
N ASP A 79 -3.11 -3.08 -1.96
CA ASP A 79 -3.50 -4.48 -1.92
C ASP A 79 -2.42 -5.30 -1.22
N ILE A 80 -2.83 -6.08 -0.22
CA ILE A 80 -1.99 -7.06 0.45
C ILE A 80 -2.57 -8.43 0.16
N PHE A 81 -1.87 -9.20 -0.68
CA PHE A 81 -2.14 -10.62 -0.87
C PHE A 81 -1.11 -11.42 -0.07
N SER A 82 -1.58 -12.28 0.84
CA SER A 82 -0.71 -13.13 1.64
C SER A 82 -1.28 -14.54 1.83
N CYS A 83 -0.41 -15.53 1.77
CA CYS A 83 -0.71 -16.92 2.16
C CYS A 83 -0.76 -17.10 3.68
N LYS A 84 -0.02 -16.27 4.42
CA LYS A 84 -0.05 -16.21 5.89
C LYS A 84 -1.17 -15.27 6.33
N ALA A 85 -1.95 -15.68 7.32
CA ALA A 85 -2.96 -14.81 7.92
C ALA A 85 -2.28 -13.65 8.67
N PHE A 86 -2.85 -12.45 8.55
CA PHE A 86 -2.48 -11.25 9.28
C PHE A 86 -3.77 -10.52 9.68
N ASP A 87 -3.67 -9.54 10.57
CA ASP A 87 -4.82 -8.71 10.94
C ASP A 87 -4.95 -7.54 9.93
N PRO A 88 -5.99 -7.53 9.09
CA PRO A 88 -6.16 -6.50 8.08
C PRO A 88 -6.56 -5.14 8.67
N GLU A 89 -7.16 -5.10 9.87
CA GLU A 89 -7.47 -3.83 10.56
C GLU A 89 -6.19 -3.19 11.07
N VAL A 90 -5.27 -3.99 11.65
CA VAL A 90 -3.96 -3.48 12.10
C VAL A 90 -3.16 -2.93 10.91
N ALA A 91 -3.17 -3.63 9.77
CA ALA A 91 -2.56 -3.13 8.54
C ALA A 91 -3.19 -1.81 8.09
N SER A 92 -4.52 -1.71 8.07
CA SER A 92 -5.25 -0.52 7.62
C SER A 92 -5.02 0.70 8.51
N GLU A 93 -5.07 0.52 9.83
CA GLU A 93 -4.80 1.58 10.80
C GLU A 93 -3.34 2.06 10.71
N PHE A 94 -2.38 1.14 10.54
CA PHE A 94 -1.01 1.50 10.26
C PHE A 94 -0.88 2.32 8.98
N SER A 95 -1.50 1.88 7.87
CA SER A 95 -1.44 2.59 6.59
C SER A 95 -2.05 3.98 6.67
N LYS A 96 -3.20 4.12 7.33
CA LYS A 96 -3.84 5.41 7.60
C LYS A 96 -2.92 6.32 8.41
N ALA A 97 -2.34 5.81 9.49
CA ALA A 97 -1.45 6.59 10.35
C ALA A 97 -0.17 7.02 9.62
N PHE A 98 0.45 6.12 8.85
CA PHE A 98 1.67 6.38 8.10
C PHE A 98 1.45 7.51 7.09
N PHE A 99 0.40 7.42 6.26
CA PHE A 99 0.11 8.41 5.23
C PHE A 99 -0.73 9.59 5.74
N LYS A 100 -1.05 9.66 7.03
CA LYS A 100 -1.92 10.67 7.66
C LYS A 100 -3.24 10.85 6.91
N ALA A 101 -3.84 9.75 6.48
CA ALA A 101 -5.12 9.78 5.78
C ALA A 101 -6.27 10.14 6.74
N ASP A 102 -7.28 10.84 6.25
CA ASP A 102 -8.46 11.20 7.04
C ASP A 102 -9.29 9.94 7.39
N SER A 103 -9.45 9.05 6.40
CA SER A 103 -10.23 7.82 6.52
C SER A 103 -9.66 6.70 5.65
N PHE A 104 -10.12 5.48 5.90
CA PHE A 104 -9.89 4.33 5.02
C PHE A 104 -11.17 3.51 4.81
N GLU A 105 -11.21 2.76 3.71
CA GLU A 105 -12.14 1.66 3.48
C GLU A 105 -11.33 0.35 3.37
N LEU A 106 -11.79 -0.70 4.05
CA LEU A 106 -11.16 -2.01 4.05
C LEU A 106 -12.11 -3.05 3.46
N LYS A 107 -11.61 -3.82 2.48
CA LYS A 107 -12.28 -5.03 1.96
C LYS A 107 -11.36 -6.22 2.12
N VAL A 108 -11.89 -7.30 2.68
CA VAL A 108 -11.15 -8.54 2.90
C VAL A 108 -11.83 -9.68 2.17
N ASN A 109 -11.03 -10.48 1.46
CA ASN A 109 -11.46 -11.72 0.83
C ASN A 109 -10.61 -12.90 1.30
N GLU A 110 -11.27 -13.89 1.88
CA GLU A 110 -10.65 -15.16 2.24
C GLU A 110 -10.49 -16.03 1.00
N ARG A 111 -9.24 -16.38 0.70
CA ARG A 111 -8.89 -17.25 -0.43
C ARG A 111 -8.53 -18.62 0.14
N ARG A 112 -9.45 -19.58 0.00
CA ARG A 112 -9.32 -20.98 0.43
C ARG A 112 -9.30 -21.91 -0.77
#